data_AF-A0A6N0LRE1-F1
#
_entry.id   AF-A0A6N0LRE1-F1
#
_cell.length_a   1.000
_cell.length_b   1.000
_cell.length_c   1.000
_cell.angle_alpha   90.00
_cell.angle_beta   90.00
_cell.angle_gamma   90.00
#
_symmetry.space_group_name_H-M   'P 1'
#
loop_
_entity.id
_entity.type
_entity.pdbx_description
1 polymer ?
#
loop_
_entity_poly.entity_id
_entity_poly.type
_entity_poly.pdbx_seq_one_letter_code
_entity_poly.pdbx_strand_id
1 'polypeptide(L)'
;MISPPNNPNSDESQSDPLTFLSMVINREDGREILNKSVEFLARISYIQQDQAEAVRQKRAEAEAQQKIETEAKACKILMAITIEHAKSQGLDPYKDLDKLQSKSYNQLCAYVHRRFPELSNRIPLYPA
;
A
#
# COMPACT_ATOMS: atom_id res chain seq x y z
N MET A 1 -42.92 -46.36 19.77
CA MET A 1 -41.54 -46.10 20.24
C MET A 1 -40.65 -46.14 19.01
N ILE A 2 -40.27 -44.97 18.50
CA ILE A 2 -39.44 -44.83 17.30
C ILE A 2 -38.07 -44.37 17.80
N SER A 3 -37.05 -45.22 17.61
CA SER A 3 -35.66 -44.88 17.90
C SER A 3 -35.25 -43.65 17.08
N PRO A 4 -34.46 -42.71 17.63
CA PRO A 4 -33.92 -41.62 16.85
C PRO A 4 -32.98 -42.15 15.76
N PRO A 5 -32.92 -41.50 14.59
CA PRO A 5 -32.06 -41.92 13.49
C PRO A 5 -30.58 -41.83 13.88
N ASN A 6 -29.83 -42.88 13.51
CA ASN A 6 -28.37 -42.92 13.56
C ASN A 6 -27.79 -41.63 12.95
N ASN A 7 -27.07 -40.87 13.77
CA ASN A 7 -26.25 -39.76 13.31
C ASN A 7 -25.05 -40.36 12.54
N PRO A 8 -24.86 -40.07 11.24
CA PRO A 8 -23.78 -40.65 10.45
C PRO A 8 -22.42 -39.98 10.71
N ASN A 9 -22.29 -39.13 11.73
CA ASN A 9 -21.03 -38.49 12.10
C ASN A 9 -20.17 -39.38 13.01
N SER A 10 -20.10 -40.68 12.71
CA SER A 10 -19.11 -41.58 13.29
C SER A 10 -17.86 -41.58 12.42
N ASP A 11 -16.74 -41.27 13.06
CA ASP A 11 -15.35 -41.31 12.59
C ASP A 11 -14.87 -40.20 11.65
N GLU A 12 -14.83 -38.96 12.17
CA GLU A 12 -13.65 -38.13 11.94
C GLU A 12 -12.48 -38.73 12.71
N SER A 13 -11.86 -39.78 12.15
CA SER A 13 -10.55 -40.26 12.58
C SER A 13 -9.51 -39.22 12.13
N GLN A 14 -9.51 -38.06 12.79
CA GLN A 14 -8.35 -37.20 12.82
C GLN A 14 -7.30 -37.99 13.62
N SER A 15 -6.49 -38.77 12.90
CA SER A 15 -5.37 -39.48 13.48
C SER A 15 -4.56 -38.49 14.31
N ASP A 16 -4.45 -38.75 15.60
CA ASP A 16 -3.69 -37.92 16.53
C ASP A 16 -2.30 -37.64 15.94
N PRO A 17 -1.86 -36.37 15.84
CA PRO A 17 -0.58 -36.00 15.22
C PRO A 17 0.62 -36.78 15.78
N LEU A 18 0.58 -37.14 17.06
CA LEU A 18 1.63 -37.95 17.71
C LEU A 18 1.61 -39.40 17.23
N THR A 19 0.43 -39.96 16.96
CA THR A 19 0.27 -41.29 16.38
C THR A 19 0.80 -41.34 14.94
N PHE A 20 0.54 -40.31 14.13
CA PHE A 20 1.10 -40.18 12.79
C PHE A 20 2.64 -40.03 12.82
N LEU A 21 3.16 -39.14 13.67
CA LEU A 21 4.61 -38.96 13.85
C LEU A 21 5.29 -40.27 14.29
N SER A 22 4.69 -40.99 15.24
CA SER A 22 5.17 -42.31 15.67
C SER A 22 5.19 -43.32 14.51
N MET A 23 4.13 -43.37 13.70
CA MET A 23 4.08 -44.22 12.51
C MET A 23 5.18 -43.89 11.48
N VAL A 24 5.46 -42.61 11.27
CA VAL A 24 6.48 -42.16 10.31
C VAL A 24 7.88 -42.44 10.84
N ILE A 25 8.18 -42.17 12.11
CA ILE A 25 9.50 -42.38 12.74
C ILE A 25 9.90 -43.86 12.69
N ASN A 26 8.95 -44.78 12.81
CA ASN A 26 9.20 -46.23 12.81
C ASN A 26 9.40 -46.83 11.41
N ARG A 27 9.30 -46.04 10.34
CA ARG A 27 9.66 -46.48 8.98
C ARG A 27 11.17 -46.37 8.75
N GLU A 28 11.69 -47.25 7.90
CA GLU A 28 13.12 -47.31 7.55
C GLU A 28 13.67 -45.96 7.05
N ASP A 29 12.88 -45.24 6.24
CA ASP A 29 13.21 -43.89 5.74
C ASP A 29 12.51 -42.75 6.52
N GLY A 30 11.92 -43.06 7.68
CA GLY A 30 11.07 -42.15 8.45
C GLY A 30 11.70 -40.79 8.73
N ARG A 31 13.00 -40.81 9.07
CA ARG A 31 13.79 -39.61 9.33
C ARG A 31 13.99 -38.75 8.09
N GLU A 32 14.22 -39.36 6.93
CA GLU A 32 14.38 -38.62 5.66
C GLU A 32 13.05 -38.00 5.21
N ILE A 33 11.95 -38.72 5.38
CA ILE A 33 10.60 -38.22 5.11
C ILE A 33 10.32 -36.97 5.96
N LEU A 34 10.58 -37.04 7.27
CA LEU A 34 10.37 -35.91 8.19
C LEU A 34 11.25 -34.71 7.83
N ASN A 35 12.53 -34.92 7.49
CA ASN A 35 13.42 -33.85 7.07
C ASN A 35 12.89 -33.15 5.80
N LYS A 36 12.47 -33.90 4.78
CA LYS A 36 11.88 -33.34 3.56
C LYS A 36 10.58 -32.58 3.84
N SER A 37 9.75 -33.07 4.77
CA SER A 37 8.54 -32.36 5.20
C SER A 37 8.87 -31.03 5.88
N VAL A 38 9.89 -30.99 6.74
CA VAL A 38 10.35 -29.75 7.39
C VAL A 38 10.90 -28.76 6.36
N GLU A 39 11.75 -29.21 5.43
CA GLU A 39 12.27 -28.37 4.35
C GLU A 39 11.16 -27.80 3.46
N PHE A 40 10.15 -28.63 3.14
CA PHE A 40 8.99 -28.20 2.38
C PHE A 40 8.17 -27.14 3.11
N LEU A 41 7.90 -27.33 4.41
CA LEU A 41 7.19 -26.34 5.23
C LEU A 41 7.99 -25.04 5.37
N ALA A 42 9.30 -25.11 5.55
CA ALA A 42 10.17 -23.96 5.59
C ALA A 42 10.13 -23.17 4.27
N ARG A 43 10.14 -23.88 3.13
CA ARG A 43 10.01 -23.26 1.80
C ARG A 43 8.67 -22.57 1.59
N ILE A 44 7.56 -23.18 2.03
CA ILE A 44 6.23 -22.55 1.98
C ILE A 44 6.22 -21.27 2.82
N SER A 45 6.76 -21.33 4.04
CA SER A 45 6.81 -20.18 4.94
C SER A 45 7.60 -19.02 4.33
N TYR A 46 8.74 -19.32 3.71
CA TYR A 46 9.54 -18.32 2.99
C TYR A 46 8.76 -17.68 1.83
N ILE A 47 8.07 -18.49 1.01
CA ILE A 47 7.26 -17.96 -0.12
C ILE A 47 6.14 -17.05 0.40
N GLN A 48 5.49 -17.41 1.50
CA GLN A 48 4.43 -16.59 2.09
C GLN A 48 4.96 -15.26 2.63
N GLN A 49 6.15 -15.28 3.25
CA GLN A 49 6.82 -14.05 3.71
C GLN A 49 7.18 -13.14 2.54
N ASP A 50 7.79 -13.69 1.48
CA ASP A 50 8.16 -12.96 0.26
C ASP A 50 6.93 -12.32 -0.42
N GLN A 51 5.82 -13.06 -0.52
CA GLN A 51 4.56 -12.53 -1.03
C GLN A 51 4.01 -11.39 -0.15
N ALA A 52 4.09 -11.52 1.18
CA ALA A 52 3.64 -10.49 2.10
C ALA A 52 4.51 -9.22 2.02
N GLU A 53 5.81 -9.36 1.79
CA GLU A 53 6.73 -8.25 1.56
C GLU A 53 6.47 -7.57 0.22
N ALA A 54 6.31 -8.33 -0.86
CA ALA A 54 5.96 -7.78 -2.18
C ALA A 54 4.65 -7.00 -2.15
N VAL A 55 3.63 -7.46 -1.41
CA VAL A 55 2.36 -6.72 -1.23
C VAL A 55 2.57 -5.43 -0.43
N ARG A 56 3.38 -5.45 0.64
CA ARG A 56 3.70 -4.25 1.42
C ARG A 56 4.43 -3.21 0.57
N GLN A 57 5.41 -3.64 -0.21
CA GLN A 57 6.17 -2.75 -1.09
C GLN A 57 5.27 -2.14 -2.17
N LYS A 58 4.42 -2.93 -2.83
CA LYS A 58 3.45 -2.40 -3.82
C LYS A 58 2.50 -1.37 -3.22
N ARG A 59 2.06 -1.55 -1.97
CA ARG A 59 1.23 -0.55 -1.28
C ARG A 59 2.01 0.73 -1.02
N ALA A 60 3.24 0.63 -0.51
CA ALA A 60 4.09 1.79 -0.27
C ALA A 60 4.38 2.58 -1.56
N GLU A 61 4.64 1.89 -2.67
CA GLU A 61 4.84 2.50 -3.98
C GLU A 61 3.56 3.19 -4.49
N ALA A 62 2.40 2.54 -4.34
CA ALA A 62 1.12 3.14 -4.71
C ALA A 62 0.79 4.39 -3.89
N GLU A 63 1.04 4.36 -2.58
CA GLU A 63 0.86 5.51 -1.69
C GLU A 63 1.81 6.66 -2.05
N ALA A 64 3.09 6.35 -2.34
CA ALA A 64 4.06 7.35 -2.77
C ALA A 64 3.65 7.98 -4.11
N GLN A 65 3.22 7.17 -5.08
CA GLN A 65 2.76 7.65 -6.37
C GLN A 65 1.50 8.51 -6.24
N GLN A 66 0.55 8.09 -5.39
CA GLN A 66 -0.66 8.88 -5.12
C GLN A 66 -0.32 10.25 -4.54
N LYS A 67 0.64 10.33 -3.59
CA LYS A 67 1.12 11.61 -3.03
C LYS A 67 1.70 12.53 -4.09
N ILE A 68 2.55 11.99 -4.98
CA ILE A 68 3.15 12.75 -6.09
C ILE A 68 2.06 13.29 -7.02
N GLU A 69 1.08 12.45 -7.38
CA GLU A 69 -0.02 12.87 -8.26
C GLU A 69 -0.93 13.92 -7.62
N THR A 70 -1.22 13.79 -6.33
CA THR A 70 -2.01 14.79 -5.59
C THR A 70 -1.27 16.11 -5.49
N GLU A 71 0.04 16.09 -5.21
CA GLU A 71 0.85 17.30 -5.16
C GLU A 71 0.89 17.99 -6.53
N ALA A 72 1.15 17.23 -7.59
CA ALA A 72 1.18 17.76 -8.95
C ALA A 72 -0.15 18.41 -9.37
N LYS A 73 -1.29 17.80 -8.99
CA LYS A 73 -2.62 18.39 -9.22
C LYS A 73 -2.80 19.70 -8.44
N ALA A 74 -2.42 19.73 -7.17
CA ALA A 74 -2.51 20.93 -6.33
C ALA A 74 -1.64 22.07 -6.87
N CYS A 75 -0.40 21.77 -7.29
CA CYS A 75 0.49 22.72 -7.94
C CYS A 75 -0.12 23.31 -9.21
N LYS A 76 -0.69 22.47 -10.10
CA LYS A 76 -1.34 22.92 -11.34
C LYS A 76 -2.50 23.86 -11.07
N ILE A 77 -3.35 23.55 -10.09
CA ILE A 77 -4.48 24.40 -9.70
C ILE A 77 -3.96 25.75 -9.18
N LEU A 78 -2.99 25.72 -8.27
CA LEU A 78 -2.45 26.95 -7.67
C LEU A 78 -1.77 27.84 -8.71
N MET A 79 -1.04 27.25 -9.65
CA MET A 79 -0.47 27.97 -10.80
C MET A 79 -1.55 28.62 -11.66
N ALA A 80 -2.64 27.91 -11.98
CA ALA A 80 -3.73 28.45 -12.78
C ALA A 80 -4.39 29.66 -12.11
N ILE A 81 -4.71 29.55 -10.81
CA ILE A 81 -5.26 30.65 -10.00
C ILE A 81 -4.32 31.86 -10.02
N THR A 82 -3.02 31.61 -9.86
CA THR A 82 -1.99 32.66 -9.86
C THR A 82 -1.89 33.37 -11.22
N ILE A 83 -1.92 32.62 -12.31
CA ILE A 83 -1.87 33.13 -13.68
C ILE A 83 -3.12 33.95 -14.01
N GLU A 84 -4.31 33.46 -13.66
CA GLU A 84 -5.57 34.18 -13.90
C GLU A 84 -5.62 35.49 -13.11
N HIS A 85 -5.15 35.47 -11.87
CA HIS A 85 -5.08 36.69 -11.07
C HIS A 85 -4.05 37.68 -11.59
N ALA A 86 -2.87 37.22 -12.01
CA ALA A 86 -1.89 38.10 -12.65
C ALA A 86 -2.48 38.79 -13.89
N LYS A 87 -3.24 38.05 -14.73
CA LYS A 87 -3.96 38.61 -15.88
C LYS A 87 -5.00 39.65 -15.47
N SER A 88 -5.77 39.41 -14.41
CA SER A 88 -6.79 40.35 -13.95
C SER A 88 -6.21 41.66 -13.41
N GLN A 89 -4.96 41.63 -12.92
CA GLN A 89 -4.20 42.80 -12.49
C GLN A 89 -3.45 43.50 -13.63
N GLY A 90 -3.58 43.04 -14.88
CA GLY A 90 -2.84 43.58 -16.02
C GLY A 90 -1.33 43.31 -15.97
N LEU A 91 -0.89 42.37 -15.14
CA LEU A 91 0.50 41.93 -15.06
C LEU A 91 0.77 40.86 -16.13
N ASP A 92 2.01 40.77 -16.59
CA ASP A 92 2.45 39.66 -17.42
C ASP A 92 2.44 38.35 -16.59
N PRO A 93 1.53 37.41 -16.89
CA PRO A 93 1.36 36.19 -16.10
C PRO A 93 2.48 35.17 -16.30
N TYR A 94 3.33 35.35 -17.32
CA TYR A 94 4.39 34.40 -17.67
C TYR A 94 5.78 34.87 -17.27
N LYS A 95 5.91 36.12 -16.79
CA LYS A 95 7.19 36.73 -16.40
C LYS A 95 7.99 35.91 -15.38
N ASP A 96 7.31 35.15 -14.52
CA ASP A 96 7.91 34.29 -13.49
C ASP A 96 7.48 32.82 -13.64
N LEU A 97 7.05 32.38 -14.83
CA LEU A 97 6.54 31.02 -15.07
C LEU A 97 7.58 29.95 -14.76
N ASP A 98 8.85 30.21 -15.08
CA ASP A 98 9.98 29.32 -14.81
C ASP A 98 10.17 29.10 -13.31
N LYS A 99 9.86 30.13 -12.51
CA LYS A 99 9.89 30.09 -11.05
C LYS A 99 8.62 29.47 -10.45
N LEU A 100 7.57 29.23 -11.25
CA LEU A 100 6.34 28.55 -10.85
C LEU A 100 6.38 27.05 -11.18
N GLN A 101 6.95 26.66 -12.33
CA GLN A 101 6.98 25.25 -12.78
C GLN A 101 7.98 24.37 -12.03
N SER A 102 9.02 24.96 -11.41
CA SER A 102 10.12 24.23 -10.76
C SER A 102 9.96 24.04 -9.25
N LYS A 103 8.79 24.39 -8.68
CA LYS A 103 8.57 24.49 -7.23
C LYS A 103 7.67 23.39 -6.68
N SER A 104 7.96 22.94 -5.45
CA SER A 104 7.02 22.13 -4.67
C SER A 104 5.78 22.92 -4.29
N TYR A 105 4.70 22.23 -3.90
CA TYR A 105 3.45 22.89 -3.51
C TYR A 105 3.66 23.96 -2.43
N ASN A 106 4.46 23.66 -1.39
CA ASN A 106 4.78 24.61 -0.32
C ASN A 106 5.54 25.85 -0.82
N GLN A 107 6.46 25.66 -1.76
CA GLN A 107 7.21 26.78 -2.36
C GLN A 107 6.31 27.66 -3.24
N LEU A 108 5.32 27.07 -3.92
CA LEU A 108 4.27 27.80 -4.65
C LEU A 108 3.38 28.59 -3.70
N CYS A 109 2.92 27.99 -2.60
CA CYS A 109 2.12 28.68 -1.58
C CYS A 109 2.87 29.88 -0.99
N ALA A 110 4.16 29.73 -0.70
CA ALA A 110 5.00 30.82 -0.21
C ALA A 110 5.17 31.94 -1.24
N TYR A 111 5.29 31.59 -2.52
CA TYR A 111 5.34 32.58 -3.60
C TYR A 111 4.01 33.35 -3.71
N VAL A 112 2.88 32.65 -3.70
CA VAL A 112 1.55 33.26 -3.78
C VAL A 112 1.32 34.19 -2.59
N HIS A 113 1.63 33.77 -1.36
CA HIS A 113 1.52 34.63 -0.18
C HIS A 113 2.35 35.93 -0.28
N ARG A 114 3.55 35.85 -0.86
CA ARG A 114 4.43 37.02 -1.01
C ARG A 114 3.98 37.96 -2.12
N ARG A 115 3.48 37.41 -3.24
CA ARG A 115 3.20 38.18 -4.46
C ARG A 115 1.75 38.61 -4.58
N PHE A 116 0.83 37.79 -4.09
CA PHE A 116 -0.62 37.94 -4.17
C PHE A 116 -1.25 37.50 -2.83
N PRO A 117 -0.98 38.22 -1.72
CA PRO A 117 -1.49 37.85 -0.40
C PRO A 117 -3.02 37.71 -0.35
N GLU A 118 -3.75 38.44 -1.19
CA GLU A 118 -5.20 38.34 -1.37
C GLU A 118 -5.69 36.97 -1.86
N LEU A 119 -4.82 36.18 -2.52
CA LEU A 119 -5.13 34.83 -2.97
C LEU A 119 -4.97 33.77 -1.87
N SER A 120 -4.45 34.12 -0.69
CA SER A 120 -4.20 33.16 0.40
C SER A 120 -5.45 32.38 0.80
N ASN A 121 -6.62 33.01 0.73
CA ASN A 121 -7.92 32.38 1.02
C ASN A 121 -8.43 31.45 -0.09
N ARG A 122 -7.78 31.46 -1.26
CA ARG A 122 -8.11 30.61 -2.43
C ARG A 122 -7.12 29.48 -2.64
N ILE A 123 -6.11 29.36 -1.77
CA ILE A 123 -5.13 28.29 -1.84
C ILE A 123 -5.85 26.98 -1.44
N PRO A 124 -5.86 25.95 -2.30
CA PRO A 124 -6.52 24.68 -2.00
C PRO A 124 -5.82 24.02 -0.81
N LEU A 125 -6.55 23.56 0.21
CA LEU A 125 -5.94 22.82 1.32
C LEU A 125 -5.34 21.51 0.81
N TYR A 126 -4.02 21.40 0.87
CA TYR A 126 -3.28 20.16 0.59
C TYR A 126 -3.01 19.44 1.91
N PRO A 127 -3.52 18.20 2.12
CA PRO A 127 -3.18 17.44 3.30
C PRO A 127 -1.68 17.12 3.27
N ALA A 128 -0.97 17.54 4.32
CA ALA A 128 0.45 17.27 4.52
C ALA A 128 0.73 15.79 4.82
#